data_AF-X1PY06-F1
#
_entry.id   AF-X1PY06-F1
#
_cell.length_a   1.000
_cell.length_b   1.000
_cell.length_c   1.000
_cell.angle_alpha   90.00
_cell.angle_beta   90.00
_cell.angle_gamma   90.00
#
_symmetry.space_group_name_H-M   'P 1'
#
loop_
_entity.id
_entity.type
_entity.pdbx_description
1 polymer ?
#
loop_
_entity_poly.entity_id
_entity_poly.type
_entity_poly.pdbx_seq_one_letter_code
_entity_poly.pdbx_strand_id
1 'polypeptide(L)'
;PAYHINSDILATFFLVRGGTEHVVDEAERAVHDAVSVVSVAVEDGKIVAGGGAPEIEAAKGLREYAGTVSGREALAINAFADAIEVIPRTLAENAGLDPIDILVQLRADHEKKGGKDIGIDVISGERANS
;
A
#
# COMPACT_ATOMS: atom_id res chain seq x y z
N PRO A 1 17.57 -13.20 -20.39
CA PRO A 1 18.62 -13.74 -19.50
C PRO A 1 18.02 -14.15 -18.15
N ALA A 2 17.90 -15.45 -17.90
CA ALA A 2 17.50 -15.95 -16.59
C ALA A 2 18.63 -15.66 -15.61
N TYR A 3 18.37 -14.85 -14.59
CA TYR A 3 19.33 -14.59 -13.52
C TYR A 3 19.40 -15.88 -12.68
N HIS A 4 20.40 -16.72 -12.94
CA HIS A 4 20.70 -17.85 -12.05
C HIS A 4 21.26 -17.28 -10.75
N ILE A 5 20.40 -17.07 -9.76
CA ILE A 5 20.85 -16.86 -8.38
C ILE A 5 21.42 -18.19 -7.91
N ASN A 6 22.74 -18.26 -7.86
CA ASN A 6 23.44 -19.41 -7.30
C ASN A 6 23.15 -19.48 -5.79
N SER A 7 22.59 -20.60 -5.33
CA SER A 7 22.26 -20.85 -3.93
C SER A 7 23.46 -20.84 -2.98
N ASP A 8 24.68 -20.84 -3.51
CA ASP A 8 25.92 -20.82 -2.73
C ASP A 8 26.42 -19.39 -2.41
N ILE A 9 25.73 -18.34 -2.88
CA ILE A 9 26.10 -16.96 -2.55
C ILE A 9 25.56 -16.62 -1.15
N LEU A 10 26.47 -16.58 -0.18
CA LEU A 10 26.16 -16.25 1.22
C LEU A 10 26.20 -14.74 1.51
N ALA A 11 26.78 -13.93 0.62
CA ALA A 11 26.90 -12.48 0.81
C ALA A 11 26.92 -11.74 -0.54
N THR A 12 26.20 -10.61 -0.58
CA THR A 12 26.16 -9.67 -1.70
C THR A 12 26.50 -8.27 -1.18
N PHE A 13 27.34 -7.55 -1.91
CA PHE A 13 27.74 -6.18 -1.56
C PHE A 13 27.08 -5.17 -2.51
N PHE A 14 26.43 -4.15 -1.94
CA PHE A 14 25.90 -3.01 -2.67
C PHE A 14 26.90 -1.85 -2.60
N LEU A 15 27.33 -1.32 -3.74
CA LEU A 15 28.18 -0.13 -3.81
C LEU A 15 27.31 1.08 -4.21
N VAL A 16 27.11 1.99 -3.26
CA VAL A 16 26.37 3.24 -3.47
C VAL A 16 27.35 4.39 -3.75
N ARG A 17 27.02 5.26 -4.72
CA ARG A 17 27.80 6.46 -5.05
C ARG A 17 26.85 7.64 -5.23
N GLY A 18 27.22 8.82 -4.72
CA GLY A 18 26.41 10.03 -4.78
C GLY A 18 27.27 11.28 -4.94
N GLY A 19 26.65 12.38 -5.39
CA GLY A 19 27.33 13.66 -5.59
C GLY A 19 27.61 14.42 -4.28
N THR A 20 26.95 14.03 -3.19
CA THR A 20 27.13 14.56 -1.83
C THR A 20 26.97 13.42 -0.83
N GLU A 21 27.52 13.60 0.37
CA GLU A 21 27.37 12.64 1.49
C GLU A 21 25.89 12.38 1.81
N HIS A 22 25.08 13.43 1.92
CA HIS A 22 23.65 13.31 2.20
C HIS A 22 22.89 12.45 1.18
N VAL A 23 23.25 12.51 -0.12
CA VAL A 23 22.62 11.65 -1.14
C VAL A 23 23.04 10.19 -0.97
N VAL A 24 24.28 9.93 -0.57
CA VAL A 24 24.76 8.58 -0.29
C VAL A 24 24.03 7.99 0.91
N ASP A 25 23.90 8.76 1.99
CA ASP A 25 23.22 8.33 3.23
C ASP A 25 21.74 7.98 2.97
N GLU A 26 21.04 8.80 2.18
CA GLU A 26 19.64 8.55 1.83
C GLU A 26 19.49 7.31 0.94
N ALA A 27 20.40 7.12 -0.02
CA ALA A 27 20.39 5.94 -0.87
C ALA A 27 20.74 4.66 -0.09
N GLU A 28 21.68 4.71 0.85
CA GLU A 28 21.96 3.59 1.77
C GLU A 28 20.72 3.23 2.58
N ARG A 29 20.04 4.22 3.16
CA ARG A 29 18.80 4.02 3.91
C ARG A 29 17.71 3.38 3.05
N ALA A 30 17.47 3.91 1.84
CA ALA A 30 16.48 3.36 0.94
C ALA A 30 16.76 1.89 0.54
N VAL A 31 18.03 1.54 0.30
CA VAL A 31 18.43 0.15 0.03
C VAL A 31 18.19 -0.74 1.25
N HIS A 32 18.55 -0.26 2.44
CA HIS A 32 18.33 -1.00 3.67
C HIS A 32 16.84 -1.29 3.93
N ASP A 33 15.99 -0.28 3.77
CA ASP A 33 14.53 -0.41 3.94
C ASP A 33 13.94 -1.40 2.93
N ALA A 34 14.34 -1.30 1.66
CA ALA A 34 13.87 -2.19 0.60
C ALA A 34 14.25 -3.66 0.85
N VAL A 35 15.52 -3.93 1.22
CA VAL A 35 15.97 -5.30 1.51
C VAL A 35 15.23 -5.85 2.74
N SER A 36 15.03 -5.03 3.77
CA SER A 36 14.33 -5.42 4.98
C SER A 36 12.88 -5.83 4.70
N VAL A 37 12.14 -5.03 3.92
CA VAL A 37 10.75 -5.36 3.54
C VAL A 37 10.67 -6.62 2.69
N VAL A 38 11.59 -6.80 1.73
CA VAL A 38 11.64 -8.02 0.91
C VAL A 38 11.96 -9.25 1.75
N SER A 39 12.87 -9.15 2.74
CA SER A 39 13.17 -10.25 3.66
C SER A 39 11.92 -10.70 4.41
N VAL A 40 11.18 -9.75 4.99
CA VAL A 40 9.91 -10.02 5.69
C VAL A 40 8.90 -10.68 4.75
N ALA A 41 8.74 -10.18 3.53
CA ALA A 41 7.82 -10.76 2.56
C ALA A 41 8.19 -12.21 2.17
N VAL A 42 9.49 -12.52 2.05
CA VAL A 42 9.99 -13.87 1.77
C VAL A 42 9.80 -14.80 2.97
N GLU A 43 10.06 -14.31 4.19
CA GLU A 43 9.91 -15.06 5.43
C GLU A 43 8.43 -15.39 5.74
N ASP A 44 7.54 -14.41 5.61
CA ASP A 44 6.11 -14.56 5.91
C ASP A 44 5.32 -15.23 4.77
N GLY A 45 5.80 -15.11 3.52
CA GLY A 45 5.15 -15.65 2.34
C GLY A 45 3.80 -15.01 2.00
N LYS A 46 3.51 -13.81 2.53
CA LYS A 46 2.26 -13.08 2.34
C LYS A 46 2.52 -11.65 1.91
N ILE A 47 1.74 -11.19 0.94
CA ILE A 47 1.76 -9.80 0.44
C ILE A 47 0.32 -9.35 0.17
N VAL A 48 0.13 -8.03 0.13
CA VAL A 48 -1.11 -7.37 -0.29
C VAL A 48 -0.78 -6.33 -1.35
N ALA A 49 -1.80 -5.91 -2.10
CA ALA A 49 -1.69 -4.83 -3.07
C ALA A 49 -1.28 -3.50 -2.41
N GLY A 50 -0.65 -2.61 -3.19
CA GLY A 50 -0.28 -1.26 -2.77
C GLY A 50 -1.39 -0.23 -2.99
N GLY A 51 -1.00 1.04 -3.08
CA GLY A 51 -1.87 2.12 -3.57
C GLY A 51 -3.10 2.42 -2.71
N GLY A 52 -3.11 2.02 -1.43
CA GLY A 52 -4.26 2.20 -0.55
C GLY A 52 -5.36 1.14 -0.67
N ALA A 53 -5.16 0.09 -1.49
CA ALA A 53 -6.14 -0.99 -1.65
C ALA A 53 -6.43 -1.73 -0.33
N PRO A 54 -5.43 -2.09 0.51
CA PRO A 54 -5.68 -2.76 1.78
C PRO A 54 -6.54 -1.93 2.73
N GLU A 55 -6.33 -0.61 2.75
CA GLU A 55 -7.09 0.33 3.58
C GLU A 55 -8.57 0.42 3.13
N ILE A 56 -8.82 0.47 1.81
CA ILE A 56 -10.19 0.47 1.27
C ILE A 56 -10.88 -0.86 1.58
N GLU A 57 -10.20 -1.99 1.41
CA GLU A 57 -10.77 -3.31 1.70
C GLU A 57 -11.05 -3.50 3.20
N ALA A 58 -10.15 -3.03 4.07
CA ALA A 58 -10.35 -3.05 5.51
C ALA A 58 -11.53 -2.15 5.92
N ALA A 59 -11.61 -0.94 5.36
CA ALA A 59 -12.72 -0.02 5.64
C ALA A 59 -14.07 -0.60 5.18
N LYS A 60 -14.10 -1.27 4.02
CA LYS A 60 -15.28 -2.01 3.55
C LYS A 60 -15.72 -3.07 4.55
N GLY A 61 -14.81 -3.97 4.95
CA GLY A 61 -15.12 -5.02 5.92
C GLY A 61 -15.59 -4.48 7.28
N LEU A 62 -15.02 -3.37 7.74
CA LEU A 62 -15.46 -2.68 8.96
C LEU A 62 -16.88 -2.13 8.82
N ARG A 63 -17.25 -1.54 7.68
CA ARG A 63 -18.60 -1.02 7.43
C ARG A 63 -19.63 -2.15 7.34
N GLU A 64 -19.30 -3.26 6.70
CA GLU A 64 -20.13 -4.46 6.69
C GLU A 64 -20.36 -4.98 8.10
N TYR A 65 -19.30 -5.09 8.91
CA TYR A 65 -19.40 -5.49 10.30
C TYR A 65 -20.23 -4.51 11.15
N ALA A 66 -20.06 -3.21 10.95
CA ALA A 66 -20.85 -2.18 11.63
C ALA A 66 -22.36 -2.36 11.38
N GLY A 67 -22.77 -2.81 10.19
CA GLY A 67 -24.16 -3.13 9.87
C GLY A 67 -24.77 -4.27 10.70
N THR A 68 -23.93 -5.09 11.34
CA THR A 68 -24.37 -6.18 12.24
C THR A 68 -24.42 -5.77 13.72
N VAL A 69 -23.87 -4.61 14.06
CA VAL A 69 -23.77 -4.10 15.43
C VAL A 69 -24.85 -3.02 15.64
N SER A 70 -25.43 -2.94 16.85
CA SER A 70 -26.46 -1.94 17.15
C SER A 70 -25.98 -0.86 18.11
N GLY A 71 -26.57 0.32 18.01
CA GLY A 71 -26.30 1.44 18.92
C GLY A 71 -24.99 2.17 18.62
N ARG A 72 -24.34 2.67 19.68
CA ARG A 72 -23.18 3.59 19.57
C ARG A 72 -21.92 2.93 19.03
N GLU A 73 -21.80 1.62 19.19
CA GLU A 73 -20.64 0.85 18.73
C GLU A 73 -20.54 0.86 17.20
N ALA A 74 -21.66 0.75 16.50
CA ALA A 74 -21.70 0.85 15.03
C ALA A 74 -21.18 2.22 14.53
N LEU A 75 -21.47 3.31 15.26
CA LEU A 75 -20.95 4.64 14.93
C LEU A 75 -19.43 4.71 15.09
N ALA A 76 -18.90 4.09 16.15
CA ALA A 76 -17.45 4.04 16.38
C ALA A 76 -16.72 3.22 15.32
N ILE A 77 -17.29 2.09 14.90
CA ILE A 77 -16.71 1.24 13.83
C ILE A 77 -16.70 2.00 12.50
N ASN A 78 -17.78 2.68 12.15
CA ASN A 78 -17.82 3.50 10.93
C ASN A 78 -16.81 4.65 10.98
N ALA A 79 -16.69 5.34 12.11
CA ALA A 79 -15.69 6.39 12.28
C ALA A 79 -14.25 5.87 12.14
N PHE A 80 -13.99 4.63 12.59
CA PHE A 80 -12.69 3.99 12.42
C PHE A 80 -12.44 3.60 10.96
N ALA A 81 -13.45 3.11 10.24
CA ALA A 81 -13.37 2.86 8.80
C ALA A 81 -13.03 4.14 8.02
N ASP A 82 -13.67 5.26 8.36
CA ASP A 82 -13.35 6.56 7.76
C ASP A 82 -11.93 7.04 8.09
N ALA A 83 -11.44 6.76 9.30
CA ALA A 83 -10.08 7.11 9.71
C ALA A 83 -9.01 6.34 8.92
N ILE A 84 -9.25 5.06 8.61
CA ILE A 84 -8.33 4.25 7.79
C ILE A 84 -8.21 4.82 6.38
N GLU A 85 -9.33 5.29 5.80
CA GLU A 85 -9.34 5.85 4.46
C GLU A 85 -8.63 7.21 4.33
N VAL A 86 -8.14 7.79 5.43
CA VAL A 86 -7.23 8.94 5.38
C VAL A 86 -5.98 8.63 4.57
N ILE A 87 -5.47 7.40 4.62
CA ILE A 87 -4.27 7.00 3.87
C ILE A 87 -4.47 7.11 2.35
N PRO A 88 -5.45 6.41 1.72
CA PRO A 88 -5.73 6.57 0.28
C PRO A 88 -6.16 7.99 -0.08
N ARG A 89 -6.88 8.70 0.81
CA ARG A 89 -7.23 10.11 0.62
C ARG A 89 -5.99 10.98 0.48
N THR A 90 -5.02 10.84 1.39
CA THR A 90 -3.78 11.60 1.38
C THR A 90 -2.88 11.21 0.21
N LEU A 91 -2.86 9.94 -0.20
CA LEU A 91 -2.18 9.53 -1.44
C LEU A 91 -2.77 10.25 -2.67
N ALA A 92 -4.10 10.31 -2.77
CA ALA A 92 -4.77 11.04 -3.85
C ALA A 92 -4.45 12.55 -3.81
N GLU A 93 -4.49 13.18 -2.64
CA GLU A 93 -4.11 14.59 -2.45
C GLU A 93 -2.68 14.85 -2.91
N ASN A 94 -1.73 14.01 -2.48
CA ASN A 94 -0.31 14.16 -2.83
C ASN A 94 -0.04 13.91 -4.32
N ALA A 95 -0.86 13.08 -4.97
CA ALA A 95 -0.83 12.85 -6.42
C ALA A 95 -1.54 13.97 -7.21
N GLY A 96 -2.13 14.96 -6.55
CA GLY A 96 -2.85 16.06 -7.20
C GLY A 96 -4.23 15.69 -7.76
N LEU A 97 -4.80 14.58 -7.29
CA LEU A 97 -6.12 14.09 -7.69
C LEU A 97 -7.22 14.64 -6.78
N ASP A 98 -8.48 14.61 -7.23
CA ASP A 98 -9.61 14.88 -6.35
C ASP A 98 -9.79 13.71 -5.38
N PRO A 99 -9.60 13.91 -4.06
CA PRO A 99 -9.59 12.82 -3.09
C PRO A 99 -10.98 12.22 -2.89
N ILE A 100 -12.03 13.01 -3.08
CA ILE A 100 -13.43 12.55 -2.94
C ILE A 100 -13.75 11.63 -4.10
N ASP A 101 -13.46 12.07 -5.32
CA ASP A 101 -13.72 11.26 -6.53
C ASP A 101 -12.95 9.94 -6.48
N ILE A 102 -11.65 9.97 -6.12
CA ILE A 102 -10.83 8.77 -6.02
C ILE A 102 -11.37 7.80 -4.97
N LEU A 103 -11.72 8.27 -3.77
CA LEU A 103 -12.27 7.39 -2.73
C LEU A 103 -13.60 6.75 -3.16
N VAL A 104 -14.50 7.52 -3.78
CA VAL A 104 -15.78 6.99 -4.28
C VAL A 104 -15.54 5.90 -5.31
N GLN A 105 -14.58 6.12 -6.21
CA GLN A 105 -14.25 5.19 -7.28
C GLN A 105 -13.58 3.92 -6.75
N LEU A 106 -12.60 4.04 -5.84
CA LEU A 106 -11.96 2.90 -5.20
C LEU A 106 -12.98 2.03 -4.45
N ARG A 107 -13.86 2.64 -3.65
CA ARG A 107 -14.93 1.88 -2.97
C ARG A 107 -15.82 1.14 -3.99
N ALA A 108 -16.21 1.79 -5.08
CA ALA A 108 -17.01 1.15 -6.13
C ALA A 108 -16.27 0.03 -6.86
N ASP A 109 -14.96 0.14 -7.03
CA ASP A 109 -14.12 -0.90 -7.63
C ASP A 109 -13.98 -2.11 -6.69
N HIS A 110 -13.81 -1.90 -5.39
CA HIS A 110 -13.74 -2.94 -4.36
C HIS A 110 -15.07 -3.70 -4.13
N GLU A 111 -16.20 -3.18 -4.62
CA GLU A 111 -17.46 -3.95 -4.67
C GLU A 111 -17.48 -4.98 -5.81
N LYS A 112 -16.63 -4.83 -6.83
CA LYS A 112 -16.59 -5.73 -7.99
C LYS A 112 -15.81 -7.00 -7.66
N LYS A 113 -16.17 -8.09 -8.33
CA LYS A 113 -15.42 -9.35 -8.23
C LYS A 113 -13.98 -9.15 -8.71
N GLY A 114 -13.02 -9.39 -7.82
CA GLY A 114 -11.59 -9.18 -8.10
C GLY A 114 -11.11 -7.74 -7.90
N GLY A 115 -11.92 -6.87 -7.30
CA GLY A 115 -11.57 -5.46 -7.07
C GLY A 115 -10.71 -5.17 -5.84
N LYS A 116 -10.52 -6.15 -4.94
CA LYS A 116 -9.81 -5.99 -3.66
C LYS A 116 -8.34 -5.51 -3.77
N ASP A 117 -7.74 -5.68 -4.95
CA ASP A 117 -6.33 -5.37 -5.22
C ASP A 117 -6.17 -4.05 -6.02
N ILE A 118 -7.26 -3.29 -6.19
CA ILE A 118 -7.25 -2.03 -6.96
C ILE A 118 -6.81 -0.88 -6.06
N GLY A 119 -5.65 -0.31 -6.35
CA GLY A 119 -5.10 0.85 -5.65
C GLY A 119 -4.95 2.06 -6.56
N ILE A 120 -4.47 3.15 -5.98
CA ILE A 120 -4.06 4.37 -6.69
C ILE A 120 -2.66 4.15 -7.27
N ASP A 121 -2.54 4.28 -8.59
CA ASP A 121 -1.25 4.48 -9.24
C ASP A 121 -0.91 5.98 -9.17
N VAL A 122 0.02 6.33 -8.28
CA VAL A 122 0.43 7.72 -8.04
C VAL A 122 1.25 8.33 -9.18
N ILE A 123 1.70 7.54 -10.16
CA ILE A 123 2.46 8.02 -11.32
C ILE A 123 1.51 8.39 -12.46
N SER A 124 0.57 7.50 -12.78
CA SER A 124 -0.43 7.76 -13.83
C SER A 124 -1.62 8.60 -13.33
N GLY A 125 -1.88 8.58 -12.02
CA GLY A 125 -3.06 9.17 -11.41
C GLY A 125 -4.33 8.34 -11.60
N GLU A 126 -4.21 7.11 -12.10
CA GLU A 126 -5.33 6.21 -12.36
C GLU A 126 -5.48 5.13 -11.29
N ARG A 127 -6.59 4.38 -11.31
CA ARG A 127 -6.77 3.20 -10.46
C ARG A 127 -6.32 1.97 -11.23
N ALA A 128 -5.43 1.18 -10.65
CA ALA A 128 -4.87 0.00 -11.28
C ALA A 128 -4.72 -1.14 -10.26
N ASN A 129 -4.70 -2.37 -10.77
CA ASN A 129 -4.30 -3.51 -9.95
C ASN A 129 -2.82 -3.32 -9.57
N SER A 130 -2.56 -3.22 -8.27
CA SER A 130 -1.27 -2.80 -7.71
C SER A 130 -0.53 -3.94 -7.04
#